data_AF-A0A7W1PCY6-F1
#
_entry.id   AF-A0A7W1PCY6-F1
#
_cell.length_a   1.000
_cell.length_b   1.000
_cell.length_c   1.000
_cell.angle_alpha   90.00
_cell.angle_beta   90.00
_cell.angle_gamma   90.00
#
_symmetry.space_group_name_H-M   'P 1'
#
loop_
_entity.id
_entity.type
_entity.pdbx_description
1 polymer ?
#
loop_
_entity_poly.entity_id
_entity_poly.type
_entity_poly.pdbx_seq_one_letter_code
_entity_poly.pdbx_strand_id
1 'polypeptide(L)' 'MPMKLAAIALDYNGTVAQHGTLDPAVRAAVADARRRGILVVLATGRRLAELHRVGGDLTCFDIIVGETGAWRT' A
#
# COMPACT_ATOMS: atom_id res chain seq x y z
N MET A 1 16.89 24.54 0.88
CA MET A 1 16.64 23.42 1.81
C MET A 1 16.62 22.12 1.01
N PRO A 2 17.24 21.03 1.47
CA PRO A 2 17.19 19.75 0.75
C PRO A 2 15.76 19.19 0.72
N MET A 3 15.36 18.55 -0.38
CA MET A 3 14.09 17.81 -0.43
C MET A 3 14.15 16.59 0.49
N LYS A 4 13.11 16.42 1.31
CA LYS A 4 12.90 15.23 2.14
C LYS A 4 11.83 14.36 1.48
N LEU A 5 12.11 13.06 1.34
CA LEU A 5 11.09 12.09 0.94
C LEU A 5 9.97 12.08 1.99
N ALA A 6 8.76 12.47 1.59
CA ALA A 6 7.62 12.64 2.49
C ALA A 6 6.63 11.46 2.42
N ALA A 7 6.50 10.83 1.25
CA ALA A 7 5.55 9.73 1.04
C ALA A 7 6.02 8.72 0.00
N ILE A 8 5.55 7.48 0.12
CA ILE A 8 5.71 6.39 -0.85
C ILE A 8 4.31 5.80 -1.11
N ALA A 9 3.93 5.69 -2.38
CA ALA A 9 2.73 4.99 -2.80
C ALA A 9 3.11 3.66 -3.46
N LEU A 10 2.44 2.57 -3.09
CA LEU A 10 2.73 1.21 -3.54
C LEU A 10 1.46 0.57 -4.08
N ASP A 11 1.55 -0.15 -5.21
CA ASP A 11 0.47 -1.05 -5.64
C ASP A 11 0.45 -2.34 -4.83
N TYR A 12 -0.68 -3.05 -4.86
CA TYR A 12 -0.86 -4.33 -4.21
C TYR A 12 -0.29 -5.51 -5.00
N ASN A 13 -0.79 -5.75 -6.22
CA ASN A 13 -0.59 -7.01 -6.93
C ASN A 13 0.80 -7.13 -7.54
N GLY A 14 1.56 -8.15 -7.15
CA GLY A 14 2.92 -8.35 -7.66
C GLY A 14 3.90 -7.27 -7.21
N THR A 15 3.47 -6.35 -6.33
CA THR A 15 4.30 -5.29 -5.77
C THR A 15 4.50 -5.52 -4.27
N VAL A 16 3.48 -5.28 -3.43
CA VAL A 16 3.58 -5.57 -1.99
C VAL A 16 3.13 -6.98 -1.63
N ALA A 17 2.36 -7.62 -2.51
CA ALA A 17 1.80 -8.95 -2.31
C ALA A 17 2.25 -9.93 -3.40
N GLN A 18 2.65 -11.12 -2.96
CA GLN A 18 2.91 -12.26 -3.83
C GLN A 18 1.81 -13.31 -3.63
N HIS A 19 1.26 -13.84 -4.72
CA HIS A 19 0.14 -14.78 -4.69
C HIS A 19 -1.05 -14.30 -3.82
N GLY A 20 -1.29 -12.98 -3.80
CA GLY A 20 -2.38 -12.35 -3.05
C GLY A 20 -2.13 -12.18 -1.54
N THR A 21 -0.95 -12.53 -1.04
CA THR A 21 -0.57 -12.36 0.37
C THR A 21 0.49 -11.27 0.50
N LEU A 22 0.31 -10.34 1.44
CA LEU A 22 1.30 -9.30 1.73
C LEU A 22 2.61 -9.94 2.21
N ASP A 23 3.72 -9.58 1.56
CA ASP A 23 5.04 -10.10 1.92
C ASP A 23 5.47 -9.57 3.30
N PRO A 24 5.85 -10.44 4.26
CA PRO A 24 6.33 -10.01 5.58
C PRO A 24 7.52 -9.04 5.52
N ALA A 25 8.41 -9.18 4.54
CA ALA A 25 9.53 -8.27 4.35
C ALA A 25 9.06 -6.86 3.97
N VAL A 26 8.02 -6.77 3.13
CA VAL A 26 7.39 -5.48 2.79
C VAL A 26 6.77 -4.85 4.03
N ARG A 27 6.08 -5.62 4.88
CA ARG A 27 5.52 -5.11 6.14
C ARG A 27 6.60 -4.50 7.05
N ALA A 28 7.75 -5.16 7.16
CA ALA A 28 8.89 -4.65 7.94
C ALA A 28 9.47 -3.36 7.34
N ALA A 29 9.61 -3.28 6.01
CA ALA A 29 10.09 -2.09 5.32
C ALA A 29 9.13 -0.90 5.45
N VAL A 30 7.81 -1.14 5.37
CA VAL A 30 6.78 -0.12 5.60
C VAL A 30 6.87 0.43 7.02
N ALA A 31 7.04 -0.45 8.02
CA ALA A 31 7.22 -0.01 9.40
C ALA A 31 8.47 0.86 9.59
N ASP A 32 9.57 0.54 8.90
CA ASP A 32 10.78 1.36 8.93
C ASP A 32 10.61 2.74 8.28
N ALA A 33 9.98 2.78 7.10
CA ALA A 33 9.68 4.04 6.43
C ALA A 33 8.83 4.96 7.31
N ARG A 34 7.79 4.40 7.96
CA ARG A 34 6.92 5.14 8.88
C ARG A 34 7.67 5.68 10.10
N ARG A 35 8.58 4.90 10.70
CA ARG A 35 9.46 5.38 11.80
C ARG A 35 10.33 6.57 11.39
N ARG A 36 10.68 6.68 10.11
CA ARG A 36 11.47 7.79 9.55
C ARG A 36 10.61 9.01 9.18
N GLY A 37 9.30 8.94 9.43
CA GLY A 37 8.34 10.00 9.11
C GLY A 37 7.98 10.06 7.63
N ILE A 38 8.08 8.94 6.90
CA ILE A 38 7.62 8.80 5.53
C ILE A 38 6.23 8.16 5.57
N LEU A 39 5.24 8.84 4.99
CA LEU A 39 3.89 8.29 4.83
C LEU A 39 3.91 7.14 3.83
N VAL A 40 3.30 6.02 4.16
CA VAL A 40 3.20 4.88 3.23
C VAL A 40 1.73 4.65 2.86
N VAL A 41 1.45 4.79 1.56
CA VAL A 41 0.13 4.68 0.97
C VAL A 41 0.05 3.39 0.16
N LEU A 42 -0.96 2.57 0.43
CA LEU A 42 -1.32 1.48 -0.48
C LEU A 42 -2.30 2.05 -1.52
N ALA A 43 -1.88 2.15 -2.78
CA ALA A 43 -2.67 2.68 -3.87
C ALA A 43 -2.87 1.59 -4.92
N THR A 44 -4.08 1.04 -5.02
CA THR A 44 -4.34 -0.13 -5.85
C THR A 44 -5.64 -0.03 -6.64
N GLY A 45 -5.67 -0.65 -7.82
CA GLY A 45 -6.88 -0.82 -8.60
C GLY A 45 -7.88 -1.82 -8.02
N ARG A 46 -7.52 -2.53 -6.95
CA ARG A 46 -8.44 -3.46 -6.27
C ARG A 46 -9.60 -2.70 -5.64
N ARG A 47 -10.78 -3.33 -5.66
CA ARG A 47 -11.92 -2.87 -4.86
C ARG A 47 -11.61 -3.04 -3.39
N LEU A 48 -11.93 -2.04 -2.56
CA LEU A 48 -11.59 -2.06 -1.14
C LEU A 48 -12.17 -3.29 -0.42
N ALA A 49 -13.40 -3.67 -0.76
CA ALA A 49 -14.05 -4.88 -0.21
C ALA A 49 -13.30 -6.18 -0.57
N GLU A 50 -12.79 -6.29 -1.81
CA GLU A 50 -11.98 -7.44 -2.22
C GLU A 50 -10.63 -7.42 -1.51
N LEU A 51 -10.02 -6.23 -1.43
CA LEU A 51 -8.73 -6.01 -0.79
C LEU A 51 -8.76 -6.40 0.70
N HIS A 52 -9.83 -6.06 1.43
CA HIS A 52 -10.01 -6.50 2.82
C HIS A 52 -10.13 -8.02 2.95
N ARG A 53 -10.77 -8.67 1.97
CA ARG A 53 -10.94 -10.12 1.98
C ARG A 53 -9.64 -10.87 1.69
N VAL A 54 -8.86 -10.39 0.72
CA VAL A 54 -7.65 -11.11 0.25
C VAL A 54 -6.39 -10.66 0.96
N GLY A 55 -6.30 -9.38 1.34
CA GLY A 55 -5.08 -8.78 1.86
C GLY A 55 -4.87 -8.91 3.36
N GLY A 56 -5.87 -9.44 4.08
CA GLY A 56 -5.81 -9.60 5.53
C GLY A 56 -5.61 -8.25 6.24
N ASP A 57 -4.70 -8.23 7.21
CA ASP A 57 -4.38 -7.01 7.96
C ASP A 57 -3.50 -6.05 7.17
N LEU A 58 -4.10 -4.94 6.71
CA LEU A 58 -3.46 -3.86 5.96
C LEU A 58 -3.23 -2.60 6.81
N THR A 59 -3.42 -2.66 8.12
CA THR A 59 -3.23 -1.51 9.04
C THR A 59 -1.78 -1.02 9.14
N CYS A 60 -0.83 -1.74 8.53
CA CYS A 60 0.55 -1.29 8.42
C CYS A 60 0.72 -0.06 7.51
N PHE A 61 -0.23 0.20 6.59
CA PHE A 61 -0.25 1.38 5.74
C PHE A 61 -0.96 2.56 6.43
N ASP A 62 -0.52 3.79 6.17
CA ASP A 62 -1.15 4.99 6.72
C ASP A 62 -2.46 5.34 5.99
N ILE A 63 -2.49 5.09 4.67
CA ILE A 63 -3.62 5.39 3.80
C ILE A 63 -3.81 4.22 2.83
N ILE A 64 -5.06 3.83 2.60
CA ILE A 64 -5.44 2.87 1.56
C ILE A 64 -6.32 3.59 0.55
N VAL A 65 -5.85 3.65 -0.69
CA VAL A 65 -6.59 4.12 -1.86
C VAL A 65 -6.93 2.88 -2.68
N GLY A 66 -8.18 2.43 -2.59
CA GLY A 66 -8.75 1.42 -3.48
C GLY A 66 -9.47 2.07 -4.66
N GLU A 67 -9.77 1.25 -5.67
CA GLU A 67 -10.53 1.64 -6.87
C GLU A 67 -9.96 2.90 -7.55
N THR A 68 -8.88 2.75 -8.33
CA THR A 68 -8.79 3.56 -9.54
C THR A 68 -9.96 3.14 -10.43
N GLY A 69 -11.08 3.85 -10.31
CA GLY A 69 -12.25 3.65 -11.14
C GLY A 69 -11.78 3.51 -12.57
N ALA A 70 -12.00 2.34 -13.16
CA ALA A 70 -11.97 2.22 -14.61
C ALA A 70 -12.89 3.31 -15.10
N TRP A 71 -12.31 4.38 -15.63
CA TRP A 71 -13.03 5.36 -16.42
C TRP A 71 -13.85 4.54 -17.42
N ARG A 72 -15.18 4.54 -17.25
CA ARG A 72 -16.10 4.06 -18.26
C ARG A 72 -16.69 5.33 -18.87
N THR A 73 -16.35 5.57 -20.13
CA THR A 73 -17.12 6.43 -21.04
C THR A 73 -18.59 6.03 -21.03
#